data_AF-A0A9X3CQ43-F1
#
_entry.id   AF-A0A9X3CQ43-F1
#
_cell.length_a   1.000
_cell.length_b   1.000
_cell.length_c   1.000
_cell.angle_alpha   90.00
_cell.angle_beta   90.00
_cell.angle_gamma   90.00
#
_symmetry.space_group_name_H-M   'P 1'
#
loop_
_entity.id
_entity.type
_entity.pdbx_description
1 polymer ?
#
loop_
_entity_poly.entity_id
_entity_poly.type
_entity_poly.pdbx_seq_one_letter_code
_entity_poly.pdbx_strand_id
1 'polypeptide(L)'
;MSTLSIAIGATSLSLILAFVWMFSLSIRKKRLEQERIAREAAYRRTIEKARQQERKDRIFKAETGHTPTMLFLAKEAERKNIQEALYWYQKAAQLDNITGMYGMVRLSESKREDMVLREQANYWRLCIAGAEGDLHAKFEAAKALVHGRGVECNIPKGIAVIEEVAQEGNLEAMLFMGDWSVSPDNPLPSPKQSTQWFAQGAEKQNTEAMTKLGLNYLKGVGVEQSTERGCYWLERAAEKGSVEAMFFAGEAWRDIAPNGAAIAYIWLFMSAHLGYEPAKAVRDSVGSTLGVDSVVGLQSLAKPVLKKLQLSSMVKHSLIKALNKLYKRQLPLFELEDRLSNDEDSLKDSERGPVDESSAHKAQDTQTQMSTDQHSSSDSTSSASTLASESHRDSIASSSPGHYSNYQQTFVK
;
A
#
# COMPACT_ATOMS: atom_id res chain seq x y z
N MET A 1 10.29 60.47 96.46
CA MET A 1 10.00 60.09 95.05
C MET A 1 8.81 60.93 94.61
N SER A 2 9.01 61.88 93.70
CA SER A 2 7.97 62.84 93.30
C SER A 2 6.91 62.17 92.41
N THR A 3 5.64 62.46 92.64
CA THR A 3 4.50 61.93 91.87
C THR A 3 4.61 62.20 90.36
N LEU A 4 5.35 63.25 89.97
CA LEU A 4 5.63 63.62 88.59
C LEU A 4 6.55 62.62 87.86
N SER A 5 7.56 62.05 88.54
CA SER A 5 8.44 61.04 87.91
C SER A 5 7.73 59.71 87.68
N ILE A 6 6.75 59.38 88.53
CA ILE A 6 5.90 58.20 88.38
C ILE A 6 4.93 58.38 87.19
N ALA A 7 4.39 59.58 86.98
CA ALA A 7 3.52 59.89 85.84
C ALA A 7 4.26 59.86 84.48
N ILE A 8 5.50 60.37 84.42
CA ILE A 8 6.36 60.30 83.23
C ILE A 8 6.81 58.85 82.97
N GLY A 9 7.10 58.08 84.02
CA GLY A 9 7.37 56.65 83.93
C GLY A 9 6.17 55.84 83.43
N ALA A 10 4.96 56.17 83.88
CA ALA A 10 3.74 55.47 83.47
C ALA A 10 3.36 55.76 82.01
N THR A 11 3.54 57.00 81.54
CA THR A 11 3.27 57.38 80.14
C THR A 11 4.31 56.81 79.18
N SER A 12 5.59 56.79 79.57
CA SER A 12 6.65 56.12 78.79
C SER A 12 6.46 54.60 78.73
N LEU A 13 6.09 53.95 79.84
CA LEU A 13 5.74 52.53 79.86
C LEU A 13 4.51 52.22 78.98
N SER A 14 3.50 53.10 78.99
CA SER A 14 2.28 52.95 78.17
C SER A 14 2.58 53.11 76.67
N LEU A 15 3.46 54.03 76.29
CA LEU A 15 3.94 54.18 74.90
C LEU A 15 4.75 52.96 74.44
N ILE A 16 5.61 52.42 75.31
CA ILE A 16 6.36 51.18 75.03
C ILE A 16 5.42 49.99 74.85
N LEU A 17 4.41 49.85 75.72
CA LEU A 17 3.38 48.80 75.60
C LEU A 17 2.57 48.94 74.30
N ALA A 18 2.19 50.16 73.92
CA ALA A 18 1.50 50.43 72.66
C ALA A 18 2.38 50.10 71.44
N PHE A 19 3.69 50.39 71.49
CA PHE A 19 4.65 50.05 70.45
C PHE A 19 4.85 48.53 70.32
N VAL A 20 5.02 47.82 71.45
CA VAL A 20 5.11 46.36 71.48
C VAL A 20 3.83 45.73 70.93
N TRP A 21 2.66 46.28 71.28
CA TRP A 21 1.38 45.83 70.75
C TRP A 21 1.25 46.07 69.25
N MET A 22 1.57 47.26 68.73
CA MET A 22 1.60 47.58 67.29
C MET A 22 2.61 46.72 66.52
N PHE A 23 3.79 46.49 67.08
CA PHE A 23 4.80 45.61 66.50
C PHE A 23 4.31 44.17 66.43
N SER A 24 3.62 43.69 67.48
CA SER A 24 2.99 42.37 67.49
C SER A 24 1.87 42.24 66.44
N LEU A 25 1.09 43.30 66.21
CA LEU A 25 0.06 43.37 65.17
C LEU A 25 0.68 43.38 63.77
N SER A 26 1.78 44.12 63.57
CA SER A 26 2.53 44.15 62.31
C SER A 26 3.09 42.78 61.95
N ILE A 27 3.66 42.07 62.93
CA ILE A 27 4.14 40.69 62.75
C ILE A 27 2.97 39.74 62.44
N ARG A 28 1.85 39.85 63.15
CA ARG A 28 0.64 39.04 62.87
C ARG A 28 0.10 39.29 61.47
N LYS A 29 0.03 40.55 61.03
CA LYS A 29 -0.40 40.93 59.68
C LYS A 29 0.53 40.36 58.62
N LYS A 30 1.86 40.46 58.80
CA LYS A 30 2.86 39.86 57.90
C LYS A 30 2.77 38.32 57.83
N ARG A 31 2.57 37.63 58.96
CA ARG A 31 2.35 36.17 58.97
C ARG A 31 1.09 35.80 58.19
N LEU A 32 0.01 36.54 58.40
CA LEU A 32 -1.27 36.29 57.72
C LEU A 32 -1.18 36.56 56.21
N GLU A 33 -0.41 37.57 55.78
CA GLU A 33 -0.08 37.82 54.37
C GLU A 33 0.80 36.70 53.78
N GLN A 34 1.83 36.24 54.50
CA GLN A 34 2.67 35.11 54.08
C GLN A 34 1.87 33.81 53.97
N GLU A 35 0.95 33.54 54.90
CA GLU A 35 0.05 32.39 54.83
C GLU A 35 -0.90 32.48 53.63
N ARG A 36 -1.43 33.67 53.31
CA ARG A 36 -2.26 33.87 52.12
C ARG A 36 -1.47 33.57 50.84
N ILE A 37 -0.26 34.13 50.71
CA ILE A 37 0.62 33.88 49.57
C ILE A 37 0.98 32.39 49.47
N ALA A 38 1.26 31.73 50.60
CA ALA A 38 1.56 30.30 50.64
C ALA A 38 0.35 29.43 50.23
N ARG A 39 -0.87 29.78 50.69
CA ARG A 39 -2.11 29.10 50.31
C ARG A 39 -2.43 29.31 48.83
N GLU A 40 -2.28 30.52 48.31
CA GLU A 40 -2.45 30.82 46.89
C GLU A 40 -1.44 30.06 46.02
N ALA A 41 -0.17 30.02 46.43
CA ALA A 41 0.85 29.24 45.75
C ALA A 41 0.56 27.73 45.80
N ALA A 42 0.10 27.21 46.93
CA ALA A 42 -0.31 25.81 47.07
C ALA A 42 -1.52 25.49 46.17
N TYR A 43 -2.53 26.37 46.13
CA TYR A 43 -3.70 26.24 45.28
C TYR A 43 -3.36 26.32 43.78
N ARG A 44 -2.45 27.24 43.39
CA ARG A 44 -1.93 27.29 42.01
C ARG A 44 -1.23 25.98 41.64
N ARG A 45 -0.39 25.44 42.52
CA ARG A 45 0.29 24.15 42.30
C ARG A 45 -0.68 22.98 42.20
N THR A 46 -1.75 22.92 43.00
CA THR A 46 -2.74 21.85 42.89
C THR A 46 -3.52 21.93 41.58
N ILE A 47 -3.90 23.14 41.15
CA ILE A 47 -4.53 23.35 39.84
C ILE A 47 -3.58 22.96 38.70
N GLU A 48 -2.31 23.36 38.77
CA GLU A 48 -1.31 22.99 37.75
C GLU A 48 -1.12 21.48 37.66
N LYS A 49 -1.04 20.79 38.80
CA LYS A 49 -0.99 19.32 38.84
C LYS A 49 -2.26 18.70 38.26
N ALA A 50 -3.43 19.23 38.60
CA ALA A 50 -4.70 18.75 38.04
C ALA A 50 -4.75 18.93 36.51
N ARG A 51 -4.30 20.08 35.99
CA ARG A 51 -4.19 20.33 34.54
C ARG A 51 -3.19 19.38 33.87
N GLN A 52 -2.06 19.10 34.51
CA GLN A 52 -1.08 18.14 34.00
C GLN A 52 -1.66 16.73 33.95
N GLN A 53 -2.38 16.31 35.00
CA GLN A 53 -3.03 15.02 35.02
C GLN A 53 -4.09 14.91 33.93
N GLU A 54 -4.96 15.92 33.81
CA GLU A 54 -5.98 15.96 32.76
C GLU A 54 -5.35 15.89 31.35
N ARG A 55 -4.22 16.58 31.12
CA ARG A 55 -3.48 16.49 29.86
C ARG A 55 -2.94 15.08 29.64
N LYS A 56 -2.36 14.44 30.66
CA LYS A 56 -1.87 13.06 30.57
C LYS A 56 -3.00 12.09 30.23
N ASP A 57 -4.16 12.24 30.87
CA ASP A 57 -5.32 11.38 30.62
C ASP A 57 -5.84 11.55 29.19
N ARG A 58 -5.81 12.77 28.63
CA ARG A 58 -6.15 13.02 27.21
C ARG A 58 -5.15 12.40 26.26
N ILE A 59 -3.85 12.54 26.53
CA ILE A 59 -2.79 11.94 25.72
C ILE A 59 -2.95 10.42 25.73
N PHE A 60 -3.14 9.83 26.91
CA PHE A 60 -3.38 8.39 27.05
C PHE A 60 -4.60 7.94 26.23
N LYS A 61 -5.73 8.65 26.31
CA LYS A 61 -6.91 8.36 25.48
C LYS A 61 -6.60 8.42 23.98
N ALA A 62 -5.85 9.43 23.55
CA ALA A 62 -5.44 9.55 22.16
C ALA A 62 -4.51 8.41 21.76
N GLU A 63 -3.53 8.03 22.59
CA GLU A 63 -2.63 6.89 22.35
C GLU A 63 -3.37 5.56 22.25
N THR A 64 -4.47 5.39 23.00
CA THR A 64 -5.33 4.20 22.92
C THR A 64 -6.22 4.13 21.67
N GLY A 65 -6.12 5.10 20.74
CA GLY A 65 -6.87 5.07 19.48
C GLY A 65 -8.10 5.98 19.46
N HIS A 66 -8.33 6.84 20.46
CA HIS A 66 -9.50 7.71 20.48
C HIS A 66 -9.36 8.90 19.50
N THR A 67 -9.81 8.71 18.26
CA THR A 67 -9.68 9.66 17.14
C THR A 67 -10.12 11.09 17.45
N PRO A 68 -11.27 11.36 18.11
CA PRO A 68 -11.65 12.74 18.43
C PRO A 68 -10.64 13.45 19.34
N THR A 69 -10.01 12.72 20.29
CA THR A 69 -8.98 13.30 21.16
C THR A 69 -7.68 13.53 20.39
N MET A 70 -7.31 12.64 19.46
CA MET A 70 -6.17 12.89 18.56
C MET A 70 -6.38 14.18 17.76
N LEU A 71 -7.54 14.35 17.12
CA LEU A 71 -7.84 15.54 16.33
C LEU A 71 -7.88 16.81 17.18
N PHE A 72 -8.40 16.73 18.41
CA PHE A 72 -8.40 17.83 19.37
C PHE A 72 -6.96 18.26 19.73
N LEU A 73 -6.11 17.30 20.11
CA LEU A 73 -4.70 17.55 20.44
C LEU A 73 -3.93 18.11 19.23
N ALA A 74 -4.18 17.55 18.03
CA ALA A 74 -3.61 18.04 16.79
C ALA A 74 -3.97 19.51 16.56
N LYS A 75 -5.25 19.86 16.72
CA LYS A 75 -5.75 21.22 16.51
C LYS A 75 -5.19 22.22 17.51
N GLU A 76 -5.06 21.81 18.77
CA GLU A 76 -4.43 22.64 19.81
C GLU A 76 -2.94 22.90 19.48
N ALA A 77 -2.26 21.90 18.94
CA ALA A 77 -0.84 21.96 18.61
C ALA A 77 -0.52 22.81 17.37
N GLU A 78 -1.44 22.98 16.40
CA GLU A 78 -1.16 23.67 15.12
C GLU A 78 -0.43 25.01 15.25
N ARG A 79 -0.79 25.83 16.25
CA ARG A 79 -0.21 27.17 16.45
C ARG A 79 1.08 27.16 17.26
N LYS A 80 1.27 26.15 18.10
CA LYS A 80 2.36 26.09 19.09
C LYS A 80 3.51 25.18 18.63
N ASN A 81 3.17 24.05 18.02
CA ASN A 81 4.09 23.00 17.63
C ASN A 81 3.53 22.19 16.44
N ILE A 82 3.99 22.52 15.22
CA ILE A 82 3.55 21.85 13.99
C ILE A 82 3.91 20.36 14.00
N GLN A 83 5.03 19.96 14.60
CA GLN A 83 5.45 18.56 14.63
C GLN A 83 4.51 17.71 15.49
N GLU A 84 4.09 18.22 16.64
CA GLU A 84 3.08 17.56 17.49
C GLU A 84 1.72 17.50 16.77
N ALA A 85 1.35 18.54 16.02
CA ALA A 85 0.13 18.54 15.21
C ALA A 85 0.17 17.45 14.12
N LEU A 86 1.27 17.37 13.37
CA LEU A 86 1.47 16.35 12.34
C LEU A 86 1.44 14.94 12.93
N TYR A 87 2.07 14.72 14.08
CA TYR A 87 2.05 13.42 14.76
C TYR A 87 0.62 12.93 15.04
N TRP A 88 -0.22 13.78 15.65
CA TRP A 88 -1.59 13.41 15.99
C TRP A 88 -2.48 13.29 14.74
N TYR A 89 -2.29 14.15 13.74
CA TYR A 89 -3.00 14.03 12.47
C TYR A 89 -2.62 12.74 11.72
N GLN A 90 -1.34 12.36 11.72
CA GLN A 90 -0.86 11.11 11.15
C GLN A 90 -1.47 9.90 11.87
N LYS A 91 -1.51 9.90 13.21
CA LYS A 91 -2.16 8.83 13.99
C LYS A 91 -3.65 8.70 13.65
N ALA A 92 -4.38 9.81 13.53
CA ALA A 92 -5.77 9.78 13.10
C ALA A 92 -5.92 9.27 11.66
N ALA A 93 -5.03 9.71 10.76
CA ALA A 93 -5.03 9.30 9.36
C ALA A 93 -4.70 7.81 9.17
N GLN A 94 -3.85 7.24 10.02
CA GLN A 94 -3.56 5.79 10.07
C GLN A 94 -4.78 4.94 10.50
N LEU A 95 -5.75 5.55 11.19
CA LEU A 95 -7.06 4.97 11.51
C LEU A 95 -8.12 5.33 10.45
N ASP A 96 -7.67 5.65 9.24
CA ASP A 96 -8.48 6.02 8.07
C ASP A 96 -9.41 7.23 8.31
N ASN A 97 -9.04 8.13 9.25
CA ASN A 97 -9.81 9.34 9.49
C ASN A 97 -9.50 10.44 8.45
N ILE A 98 -10.50 10.77 7.65
CA ILE A 98 -10.43 11.79 6.60
C ILE A 98 -9.99 13.17 7.12
N THR A 99 -10.50 13.62 8.27
CA THR A 99 -10.09 14.91 8.88
C THR A 99 -8.60 14.90 9.24
N GLY A 100 -8.09 13.76 9.69
CA GLY A 100 -6.67 13.52 9.92
C GLY A 100 -5.84 13.70 8.65
N MET A 101 -6.28 13.07 7.56
CA MET A 101 -5.63 13.17 6.25
C MET A 101 -5.61 14.61 5.73
N TYR A 102 -6.74 15.34 5.79
CA TYR A 102 -6.77 16.76 5.40
C TYR A 102 -5.88 17.63 6.30
N GLY A 103 -5.80 17.31 7.60
CA GLY A 103 -4.87 17.94 8.53
C GLY A 103 -3.41 17.79 8.09
N MET A 104 -3.01 16.57 7.71
CA MET A 104 -1.68 16.27 7.17
C MET A 104 -1.41 17.06 5.88
N VAL A 105 -2.29 16.97 4.88
CA VAL A 105 -2.12 17.65 3.59
C VAL A 105 -1.94 19.15 3.78
N ARG A 106 -2.84 19.80 4.53
CA ARG A 106 -2.81 21.25 4.75
C ARG A 106 -1.54 21.71 5.47
N LEU A 107 -1.13 21.00 6.54
CA LEU A 107 0.07 21.38 7.28
C LEU A 107 1.34 21.12 6.48
N SER A 108 1.41 20.01 5.76
CA SER A 108 2.55 19.70 4.89
C SER A 108 2.69 20.69 3.73
N GLU A 109 1.58 21.11 3.11
CA GLU A 109 1.58 22.12 2.05
C GLU A 109 2.02 23.51 2.52
N SER A 110 1.86 23.83 3.81
CA SER A 110 2.37 25.09 4.35
C SER A 110 3.91 25.16 4.34
N LYS A 111 4.58 24.00 4.24
CA LYS A 111 6.03 23.85 4.25
C LYS A 111 6.53 23.23 2.93
N ARG A 112 6.20 23.85 1.79
CA ARG A 112 6.49 23.30 0.45
C ARG A 112 7.97 23.01 0.17
N GLU A 113 8.87 23.68 0.88
CA GLU A 113 10.32 23.49 0.76
C GLU A 113 10.77 22.16 1.38
N ASP A 114 9.99 21.60 2.30
CA ASP A 114 10.25 20.29 2.89
C ASP A 114 9.77 19.18 1.96
N MET A 115 10.72 18.54 1.30
CA MET A 115 10.48 17.46 0.36
C MET A 115 9.76 16.27 1.01
N VAL A 116 10.04 15.96 2.28
CA VAL A 116 9.42 14.82 2.98
C VAL A 116 7.95 15.12 3.22
N LEU A 117 7.64 16.31 3.74
CA LEU A 117 6.25 16.73 3.96
C LEU A 117 5.48 16.80 2.64
N ARG A 118 6.12 17.22 1.55
CA ARG A 118 5.50 17.24 0.22
C ARG A 118 5.08 15.84 -0.24
N GLU A 119 5.95 14.84 -0.09
CA GLU A 119 5.59 13.46 -0.44
C GLU A 119 4.52 12.89 0.49
N GLN A 120 4.57 13.21 1.80
CA GLN A 120 3.48 12.86 2.73
C GLN A 120 2.14 13.47 2.31
N ALA A 121 2.12 14.74 1.89
CA ALA A 121 0.92 15.38 1.38
C ALA A 121 0.39 14.66 0.13
N ASN A 122 1.27 14.29 -0.80
CA ASN A 122 0.88 13.55 -2.00
C ASN A 122 0.23 12.21 -1.64
N TYR A 123 0.84 11.43 -0.73
CA TYR A 123 0.28 10.17 -0.26
C TYR A 123 -1.12 10.35 0.33
N TRP A 124 -1.30 11.28 1.28
CA TRP A 124 -2.61 11.48 1.92
C TRP A 124 -3.66 12.05 0.96
N ARG A 125 -3.29 12.82 -0.06
CA ARG A 125 -4.22 13.23 -1.13
C ARG A 125 -4.72 12.03 -1.94
N LEU A 126 -3.85 11.07 -2.25
CA LEU A 126 -4.24 9.82 -2.92
C LEU A 126 -5.19 9.00 -2.04
N CYS A 127 -4.94 8.92 -0.72
CA CYS A 127 -5.84 8.24 0.21
C CYS A 127 -7.23 8.90 0.27
N ILE A 128 -7.31 10.24 0.27
CA ILE A 128 -8.57 10.98 0.26
C ILE A 128 -9.35 10.69 -1.03
N ALA A 129 -8.71 10.82 -2.19
CA ALA A 129 -9.34 10.53 -3.48
C ALA A 129 -9.78 9.06 -3.58
N GLY A 130 -8.97 8.13 -3.07
CA GLY A 130 -9.34 6.70 -2.99
C GLY A 130 -10.57 6.46 -2.09
N ALA A 131 -10.68 7.16 -0.97
CA ALA A 131 -11.85 7.09 -0.09
C ALA A 131 -13.13 7.67 -0.75
N GLU A 132 -12.96 8.58 -1.72
CA GLU A 132 -14.05 9.10 -2.57
C GLU A 132 -14.42 8.16 -3.73
N GLY A 133 -13.68 7.07 -3.93
CA GLY A 133 -13.94 6.03 -4.94
C GLY A 133 -13.01 6.03 -6.15
N ASP A 134 -11.96 6.87 -6.17
CA ASP A 134 -10.96 6.84 -7.24
C ASP A 134 -10.04 5.62 -7.12
N LEU A 135 -10.29 4.59 -7.94
CA LEU A 135 -9.50 3.36 -7.97
C LEU A 135 -8.04 3.59 -8.36
N HIS A 136 -7.77 4.55 -9.25
CA HIS A 136 -6.38 4.85 -9.65
C HIS A 136 -5.64 5.51 -8.49
N ALA A 137 -6.29 6.44 -7.77
CA ALA A 137 -5.70 7.02 -6.57
C ALA A 137 -5.49 5.97 -5.46
N LYS A 138 -6.45 5.06 -5.25
CA LYS A 138 -6.34 3.94 -4.30
C LYS A 138 -5.15 3.03 -4.65
N PHE A 139 -4.97 2.71 -5.93
CA PHE A 139 -3.81 1.96 -6.43
C PHE A 139 -2.48 2.68 -6.21
N GLU A 140 -2.38 3.97 -6.56
CA GLU A 140 -1.16 4.74 -6.38
C GLU A 140 -0.81 4.96 -4.89
N ALA A 141 -1.80 5.15 -4.02
CA ALA A 141 -1.61 5.17 -2.57
C ALA A 141 -1.05 3.83 -2.07
N ALA A 142 -1.59 2.72 -2.55
CA ALA A 142 -1.14 1.39 -2.16
C ALA A 142 0.30 1.11 -2.67
N LYS A 143 0.63 1.50 -3.91
CA LYS A 143 2.01 1.47 -4.41
C LYS A 143 2.96 2.34 -3.59
N ALA A 144 2.52 3.53 -3.19
CA ALA A 144 3.29 4.39 -2.31
C ALA A 144 3.54 3.72 -0.95
N LEU A 145 2.58 2.95 -0.42
CA LEU A 145 2.74 2.17 0.79
C LEU A 145 3.72 0.99 0.63
N VAL A 146 3.70 0.30 -0.52
CA VAL A 146 4.68 -0.75 -0.85
C VAL A 146 6.10 -0.18 -0.91
N HIS A 147 6.28 0.96 -1.56
CA HIS A 147 7.61 1.55 -1.78
C HIS A 147 8.06 2.55 -0.70
N GLY A 148 7.21 2.86 0.29
CA GLY A 148 7.51 3.85 1.34
C GLY A 148 7.59 5.31 0.84
N ARG A 149 6.80 5.68 -0.18
CA ARG A 149 6.78 7.05 -0.74
C ARG A 149 5.79 7.92 0.02
N GLY A 150 6.29 8.82 0.86
CA GLY A 150 5.44 9.71 1.67
C GLY A 150 4.75 9.04 2.84
N VAL A 151 5.03 7.76 3.10
CA VAL A 151 4.51 6.98 4.22
C VAL A 151 5.53 5.91 4.60
N GLU A 152 5.47 5.41 5.83
CA GLU A 152 6.26 4.25 6.24
C GLU A 152 5.89 3.04 5.38
N CYS A 153 6.90 2.29 4.92
CA CYS A 153 6.72 1.12 4.09
C CYS A 153 5.89 0.06 4.82
N ASN A 154 4.85 -0.45 4.14
CA ASN A 154 4.08 -1.59 4.60
C ASN A 154 3.66 -2.42 3.39
N ILE A 155 4.55 -3.32 2.97
CA ILE A 155 4.33 -4.18 1.79
C ILE A 155 3.05 -5.01 1.95
N PRO A 156 2.81 -5.75 3.06
CA PRO A 156 1.60 -6.56 3.19
C PRO A 156 0.30 -5.76 3.04
N LYS A 157 0.19 -4.59 3.71
CA LYS A 157 -0.99 -3.73 3.58
C LYS A 157 -1.11 -3.16 2.16
N GLY A 158 0.00 -2.75 1.56
CA GLY A 158 0.02 -2.21 0.20
C GLY A 158 -0.44 -3.25 -0.84
N ILE A 159 0.11 -4.46 -0.80
CA ILE A 159 -0.28 -5.56 -1.70
C ILE A 159 -1.75 -5.94 -1.52
N ALA A 160 -2.24 -6.04 -0.28
CA ALA A 160 -3.66 -6.37 -0.03
C ALA A 160 -4.61 -5.34 -0.66
N VAL A 161 -4.30 -4.04 -0.56
CA VAL A 161 -5.12 -2.99 -1.20
C VAL A 161 -4.98 -3.02 -2.73
N ILE A 162 -3.79 -3.30 -3.27
CA ILE A 162 -3.62 -3.44 -4.73
C ILE A 162 -4.43 -4.64 -5.25
N GLU A 163 -4.42 -5.76 -4.52
CA GLU A 163 -5.22 -6.94 -4.88
C GLU A 163 -6.71 -6.64 -4.87
N GLU A 164 -7.23 -5.95 -3.85
CA GLU A 164 -8.62 -5.48 -3.80
C GLU A 164 -8.95 -4.62 -5.03
N VAL A 165 -8.10 -3.64 -5.35
CA VAL A 165 -8.29 -2.76 -6.51
C VAL A 165 -8.21 -3.52 -7.83
N ALA A 166 -7.38 -4.56 -7.92
CA ALA A 166 -7.32 -5.46 -9.07
C ALA A 166 -8.62 -6.27 -9.21
N GLN A 167 -9.17 -6.79 -8.12
CA GLN A 167 -10.46 -7.50 -8.10
C GLN A 167 -11.64 -6.60 -8.49
N GLU A 168 -11.60 -5.32 -8.12
CA GLU A 168 -12.56 -4.30 -8.56
C GLU A 168 -12.42 -3.95 -10.07
N GLY A 169 -11.38 -4.47 -10.74
CA GLY A 169 -11.25 -4.42 -12.18
C GLY A 169 -10.27 -3.38 -12.72
N ASN A 170 -9.46 -2.77 -11.85
CA ASN A 170 -8.42 -1.83 -12.27
C ASN A 170 -7.29 -2.55 -13.02
N LEU A 171 -7.02 -2.10 -14.24
CA LEU A 171 -6.04 -2.75 -15.13
C LEU A 171 -4.60 -2.61 -14.66
N GLU A 172 -4.22 -1.47 -14.10
CA GLU A 172 -2.86 -1.21 -13.62
C GLU A 172 -2.56 -2.08 -12.40
N ALA A 173 -3.55 -2.25 -11.51
CA ALA A 173 -3.46 -3.14 -10.36
C ALA A 173 -3.36 -4.61 -10.78
N MET A 174 -4.15 -5.07 -11.78
CA MET A 174 -4.01 -6.42 -12.33
C MET A 174 -2.61 -6.68 -12.90
N LEU A 175 -2.07 -5.73 -13.67
CA LEU A 175 -0.72 -5.83 -14.22
C LEU A 175 0.33 -5.89 -13.12
N PHE A 176 0.20 -5.03 -12.11
CA PHE A 176 1.08 -5.01 -10.94
C PHE A 176 1.03 -6.35 -10.19
N MET A 177 -0.16 -6.90 -9.94
CA MET A 177 -0.31 -8.19 -9.27
C MET A 177 0.30 -9.33 -10.08
N GLY A 178 0.15 -9.29 -11.40
CA GLY A 178 0.79 -10.25 -12.30
C GLY A 178 2.32 -10.22 -12.20
N ASP A 179 2.93 -9.03 -12.18
CA ASP A 179 4.38 -8.88 -12.01
C ASP A 179 4.84 -9.24 -10.60
N TRP A 180 4.11 -8.78 -9.57
CA TRP A 180 4.38 -9.07 -8.16
C TRP A 180 4.35 -10.57 -7.86
N SER A 181 3.45 -11.32 -8.50
CA SER A 181 3.29 -12.75 -8.30
C SER A 181 4.56 -13.56 -8.63
N VAL A 182 5.46 -13.06 -9.49
CA VAL A 182 6.73 -13.71 -9.83
C VAL A 182 7.95 -12.92 -9.36
N SER A 183 7.73 -11.82 -8.62
CA SER A 183 8.82 -10.99 -8.12
C SER A 183 9.66 -11.75 -7.09
N PRO A 184 11.00 -11.61 -7.10
CA PRO A 184 11.86 -12.11 -6.03
C PRO A 184 11.52 -11.55 -4.64
N ASP A 185 10.92 -10.36 -4.59
CA ASP A 185 10.52 -9.69 -3.34
C ASP A 185 9.21 -10.24 -2.76
N ASN A 186 8.47 -11.04 -3.53
CA ASN A 186 7.27 -11.69 -3.02
C ASN A 186 7.67 -12.88 -2.15
N PRO A 187 7.25 -12.94 -0.87
CA PRO A 187 7.60 -14.05 0.02
C PRO A 187 7.00 -15.38 -0.43
N LEU A 188 5.94 -15.36 -1.25
CA LEU A 188 5.26 -16.53 -1.77
C LEU A 188 5.02 -16.37 -3.29
N PRO A 189 6.08 -16.46 -4.13
CA PRO A 189 5.93 -16.34 -5.57
C PRO A 189 5.06 -17.46 -6.14
N SER A 190 4.15 -17.10 -7.03
CA SER A 190 3.27 -18.01 -7.75
C SER A 190 3.21 -17.63 -9.23
N PRO A 191 3.99 -18.32 -10.09
CA PRO A 191 3.89 -18.16 -11.54
C PRO A 191 2.47 -18.38 -12.07
N LYS A 192 1.70 -19.28 -11.44
CA LYS A 192 0.30 -19.55 -11.80
C LYS A 192 -0.60 -18.34 -11.56
N GLN A 193 -0.45 -17.66 -10.41
CA GLN A 193 -1.18 -16.41 -10.13
C GLN A 193 -0.79 -15.29 -11.10
N SER A 194 0.49 -15.20 -11.48
CA SER A 194 0.95 -14.23 -12.48
C SER A 194 0.17 -14.36 -13.79
N THR A 195 0.09 -15.59 -14.31
CA THR A 195 -0.64 -15.88 -15.55
C THR A 195 -2.14 -15.67 -15.40
N GLN A 196 -2.73 -15.97 -14.24
CA GLN A 196 -4.15 -15.69 -13.96
C GLN A 196 -4.45 -14.19 -14.00
N TRP A 197 -3.64 -13.34 -13.38
CA TRP A 197 -3.83 -11.89 -13.40
C TRP A 197 -3.70 -11.31 -14.81
N PHE A 198 -2.71 -11.76 -15.58
CA PHE A 198 -2.58 -11.34 -16.98
C PHE A 198 -3.72 -11.85 -17.87
N ALA A 199 -4.26 -13.04 -17.60
CA ALA A 199 -5.47 -13.53 -18.28
C ALA A 199 -6.69 -12.64 -18.01
N GLN A 200 -6.93 -12.24 -16.77
CA GLN A 200 -8.00 -11.30 -16.42
C GLN A 200 -7.82 -9.91 -17.07
N GLY A 201 -6.58 -9.40 -17.11
CA GLY A 201 -6.28 -8.16 -17.83
C GLY A 201 -6.51 -8.29 -19.35
N ALA A 202 -6.16 -9.43 -19.93
CA ALA A 202 -6.37 -9.73 -21.35
C ALA A 202 -7.87 -9.85 -21.70
N GLU A 203 -8.71 -10.39 -20.81
CA GLU A 203 -10.18 -10.40 -20.93
C GLU A 203 -10.75 -9.00 -21.05
N LYS A 204 -10.25 -8.08 -20.23
CA LYS A 204 -10.59 -6.64 -20.28
C LYS A 204 -9.95 -5.90 -21.45
N GLN A 205 -9.37 -6.65 -22.39
CA GLN A 205 -8.76 -6.16 -23.61
C GLN A 205 -7.52 -5.27 -23.42
N ASN A 206 -6.84 -5.38 -22.27
CA ASN A 206 -5.60 -4.65 -22.05
C ASN A 206 -4.46 -5.27 -22.86
N THR A 207 -3.77 -4.46 -23.66
CA THR A 207 -2.74 -4.92 -24.58
C THR A 207 -1.45 -5.34 -23.89
N GLU A 208 -1.10 -4.70 -22.77
CA GLU A 208 0.07 -5.09 -21.98
C GLU A 208 -0.16 -6.45 -21.32
N ALA A 209 -1.35 -6.67 -20.75
CA ALA A 209 -1.73 -7.94 -20.15
C ALA A 209 -1.75 -9.08 -21.18
N MET A 210 -2.31 -8.85 -22.38
CA MET A 210 -2.20 -9.80 -23.50
C MET A 210 -0.75 -10.08 -23.89
N THR A 211 0.12 -9.06 -23.87
CA THR A 211 1.53 -9.22 -24.21
C THR A 211 2.23 -10.11 -23.18
N LYS A 212 2.07 -9.82 -21.90
CA LYS A 212 2.63 -10.60 -20.80
C LYS A 212 2.07 -12.02 -20.75
N LEU A 213 0.76 -12.19 -20.99
CA LEU A 213 0.14 -13.51 -21.10
C LEU A 213 0.73 -14.33 -22.25
N GLY A 214 0.94 -13.71 -23.42
CA GLY A 214 1.58 -14.35 -24.56
C GLY A 214 3.01 -14.80 -24.23
N LEU A 215 3.78 -13.95 -23.57
CA LEU A 215 5.14 -14.28 -23.11
C LEU A 215 5.13 -15.42 -22.08
N ASN A 216 4.16 -15.45 -21.16
CA ASN A 216 4.03 -16.53 -20.18
C ASN A 216 3.76 -17.88 -20.87
N TYR A 217 2.91 -17.92 -21.90
CA TYR A 217 2.71 -19.14 -22.70
C TYR A 217 3.96 -19.55 -23.48
N LEU A 218 4.71 -18.60 -24.06
CA LEU A 218 5.95 -18.92 -24.77
C LEU A 218 7.03 -19.48 -23.85
N LYS A 219 7.06 -19.04 -22.59
CA LYS A 219 8.08 -19.42 -21.60
C LYS A 219 7.64 -20.52 -20.63
N GLY A 220 6.36 -20.92 -20.64
CA GLY A 220 5.79 -21.86 -19.68
C GLY A 220 5.72 -21.33 -18.24
N VAL A 221 5.51 -20.02 -18.06
CA VAL A 221 5.44 -19.39 -16.73
C VAL A 221 4.05 -19.63 -16.15
N GLY A 222 3.95 -20.55 -15.19
CA GLY A 222 2.70 -20.84 -14.48
C GLY A 222 1.61 -21.53 -15.31
N VAL A 223 1.93 -21.91 -16.55
CA VAL A 223 1.09 -22.65 -17.49
C VAL A 223 1.98 -23.53 -18.37
N GLU A 224 1.40 -24.53 -19.02
CA GLU A 224 2.12 -25.32 -20.02
C GLU A 224 2.62 -24.43 -21.16
N GLN A 225 3.87 -24.67 -21.57
CA GLN A 225 4.47 -23.93 -22.66
C GLN A 225 3.72 -24.20 -23.97
N SER A 226 3.28 -23.14 -24.65
CA SER A 226 2.52 -23.24 -25.89
C SER A 226 2.86 -22.09 -26.84
N THR A 227 3.59 -22.42 -27.90
CA THR A 227 3.93 -21.46 -28.97
C THR A 227 2.66 -20.92 -29.64
N GLU A 228 1.65 -21.76 -29.85
CA GLU A 228 0.39 -21.35 -30.47
C GLU A 228 -0.38 -20.34 -29.61
N ARG A 229 -0.57 -20.61 -28.31
CA ARG A 229 -1.25 -19.67 -27.42
C ARG A 229 -0.44 -18.38 -27.25
N GLY A 230 0.88 -18.48 -27.15
CA GLY A 230 1.78 -17.34 -27.08
C GLY A 230 1.66 -16.42 -28.30
N CYS A 231 1.82 -16.98 -29.50
CA CYS A 231 1.64 -16.26 -30.76
C CYS A 231 0.25 -15.64 -30.87
N TYR A 232 -0.81 -16.36 -30.50
CA TYR A 232 -2.17 -15.83 -30.51
C TYR A 232 -2.29 -14.57 -29.65
N TRP A 233 -1.91 -14.61 -28.37
CA TRP A 233 -2.06 -13.47 -27.47
C TRP A 233 -1.22 -12.26 -27.87
N LEU A 234 -0.01 -12.49 -28.38
CA LEU A 234 0.84 -11.43 -28.93
C LEU A 234 0.21 -10.80 -30.18
N GLU A 235 -0.30 -11.60 -31.12
CA GLU A 235 -0.97 -11.07 -32.31
C GLU A 235 -2.28 -10.34 -31.97
N ARG A 236 -2.98 -10.74 -30.90
CA ARG A 236 -4.17 -10.04 -30.40
C ARG A 236 -3.83 -8.65 -29.88
N ALA A 237 -2.77 -8.53 -29.09
CA ALA A 237 -2.28 -7.24 -28.61
C ALA A 237 -1.77 -6.36 -29.77
N ALA A 238 -1.06 -6.97 -30.72
CA ALA A 238 -0.54 -6.30 -31.90
C ALA A 238 -1.65 -5.78 -32.83
N GLU A 239 -2.74 -6.53 -33.01
CA GLU A 239 -3.94 -6.11 -33.74
C GLU A 239 -4.63 -4.89 -33.11
N LYS A 240 -4.46 -4.68 -31.80
CA LYS A 240 -4.90 -3.49 -31.07
C LYS A 240 -3.88 -2.34 -31.08
N GLY A 241 -2.77 -2.49 -31.80
CA GLY A 241 -1.75 -1.45 -31.95
C GLY A 241 -0.61 -1.49 -30.94
N SER A 242 -0.49 -2.55 -30.12
CA SER A 242 0.68 -2.68 -29.23
C SER A 242 1.94 -2.91 -30.04
N VAL A 243 2.79 -1.89 -30.07
CA VAL A 243 4.06 -1.89 -30.80
C VAL A 243 5.03 -2.93 -30.23
N GLU A 244 5.04 -3.10 -28.91
CA GLU A 244 5.85 -4.10 -28.22
C GLU A 244 5.34 -5.52 -28.51
N ALA A 245 4.01 -5.72 -28.55
CA ALA A 245 3.46 -7.02 -28.93
C ALA A 245 3.77 -7.40 -30.38
N MET A 246 3.81 -6.43 -31.31
CA MET A 246 4.27 -6.67 -32.68
C MET A 246 5.73 -7.16 -32.69
N PHE A 247 6.60 -6.58 -31.87
CA PHE A 247 7.98 -7.05 -31.76
C PHE A 247 8.04 -8.49 -31.25
N PHE A 248 7.37 -8.80 -30.14
CA PHE A 248 7.40 -10.14 -29.56
C PHE A 248 6.69 -11.18 -30.43
N ALA A 249 5.62 -10.82 -31.15
CA ALA A 249 5.02 -11.69 -32.16
C ALA A 249 6.01 -11.99 -33.29
N GLY A 250 6.77 -10.96 -33.71
CA GLY A 250 7.87 -11.09 -34.64
C GLY A 250 8.91 -12.12 -34.23
N GLU A 251 9.42 -11.97 -33.00
CA GLU A 251 10.38 -12.92 -32.40
C GLU A 251 9.81 -14.33 -32.31
N ALA A 252 8.55 -14.47 -31.85
CA ALA A 252 7.91 -15.77 -31.67
C ALA A 252 7.74 -16.54 -32.99
N TRP A 253 7.46 -15.84 -34.09
CA TRP A 253 7.26 -16.47 -35.41
C TRP A 253 8.54 -16.76 -36.16
N ARG A 254 9.66 -16.11 -35.83
CA ARG A 254 10.88 -16.09 -36.66
C ARG A 254 11.35 -17.49 -37.07
N ASP A 255 11.36 -18.41 -36.12
CA ASP A 255 11.94 -19.74 -36.28
C ASP A 255 10.86 -20.81 -36.60
N ILE A 256 9.61 -20.41 -36.83
CA ILE A 256 8.48 -21.32 -37.11
C ILE A 256 8.40 -21.62 -38.62
N ALA A 257 8.62 -22.87 -39.01
CA ALA A 257 8.46 -23.29 -40.40
C ALA A 257 6.98 -23.50 -40.80
N PRO A 258 6.63 -23.38 -42.10
CA PRO A 258 7.49 -22.95 -43.22
C PRO A 258 7.50 -21.44 -43.45
N ASN A 259 6.48 -20.71 -43.00
CA ASN A 259 6.24 -19.30 -43.37
C ASN A 259 6.51 -18.29 -42.24
N GLY A 260 7.06 -18.73 -41.11
CA GLY A 260 7.27 -17.91 -39.93
C GLY A 260 8.16 -16.70 -40.17
N ALA A 261 9.25 -16.83 -40.92
CA ALA A 261 10.11 -15.71 -41.28
C ALA A 261 9.35 -14.57 -42.00
N ALA A 262 8.40 -14.90 -42.89
CA ALA A 262 7.58 -13.89 -43.57
C ALA A 262 6.60 -13.19 -42.61
N ILE A 263 5.95 -13.96 -41.73
CA ILE A 263 5.04 -13.43 -40.70
C ILE A 263 5.80 -12.55 -39.71
N ALA A 264 6.95 -13.04 -39.25
CA ALA A 264 7.86 -12.34 -38.36
C ALA A 264 8.28 -11.00 -38.96
N TYR A 265 8.70 -11.00 -40.22
CA TYR A 265 9.11 -9.78 -40.91
C TYR A 265 7.97 -8.75 -40.99
N ILE A 266 6.72 -9.17 -41.27
CA ILE A 266 5.57 -8.25 -41.27
C ILE A 266 5.42 -7.57 -39.91
N TRP A 267 5.40 -8.34 -38.82
CA TRP A 267 5.23 -7.79 -37.47
C TRP A 267 6.40 -6.88 -37.06
N LEU A 268 7.64 -7.31 -37.30
CA LEU A 268 8.86 -6.54 -37.00
C LEU A 268 8.94 -5.25 -37.83
N PHE A 269 8.55 -5.30 -39.10
CA PHE A 269 8.48 -4.11 -39.96
C PHE A 269 7.48 -3.09 -39.41
N MET A 270 6.30 -3.53 -38.98
CA MET A 270 5.30 -2.64 -38.39
C MET A 270 5.77 -2.05 -37.06
N SER A 271 6.34 -2.86 -36.17
CA SER A 271 6.90 -2.42 -34.88
C SER A 271 8.01 -1.37 -35.07
N ALA A 272 8.96 -1.64 -35.97
CA ALA A 272 10.04 -0.73 -36.29
C ALA A 272 9.54 0.58 -36.92
N HIS A 273 8.51 0.52 -37.76
CA HIS A 273 7.91 1.70 -38.39
C HIS A 273 7.21 2.60 -37.37
N LEU A 274 6.60 2.01 -36.34
CA LEU A 274 5.95 2.73 -35.24
C LEU A 274 6.93 3.21 -34.16
N GLY A 275 8.23 3.00 -34.33
CA GLY A 275 9.29 3.60 -33.51
C GLY A 275 9.95 2.68 -32.49
N TYR A 276 9.65 1.37 -32.46
CA TYR A 276 10.34 0.45 -31.56
C TYR A 276 11.73 0.09 -32.09
N GLU A 277 12.76 0.65 -31.47
CA GLU A 277 14.13 0.51 -31.92
C GLU A 277 14.63 -0.95 -31.96
N PRO A 278 14.38 -1.81 -30.95
CA PRO A 278 14.83 -3.20 -30.97
C PRO A 278 14.30 -3.99 -32.17
N ALA A 279 13.12 -3.64 -32.68
CA ALA A 279 12.53 -4.31 -33.84
C ALA A 279 13.34 -4.14 -35.12
N LYS A 280 14.11 -3.05 -35.28
CA LYS A 280 14.88 -2.79 -36.51
C LYS A 280 15.96 -3.85 -36.72
N ALA A 281 16.75 -4.14 -35.69
CA ALA A 281 17.85 -5.10 -35.78
C ALA A 281 17.34 -6.51 -36.09
N VAL A 282 16.27 -6.95 -35.40
CA VAL A 282 15.66 -8.26 -35.64
C VAL A 282 15.02 -8.30 -37.03
N ARG A 283 14.28 -7.26 -37.44
CA ARG A 283 13.70 -7.17 -38.78
C ARG A 283 14.75 -7.36 -39.86
N ASP A 284 15.90 -6.70 -39.73
CA ASP A 284 16.96 -6.75 -40.73
C ASP A 284 17.63 -8.12 -40.76
N SER A 285 17.80 -8.75 -39.59
CA SER A 285 18.24 -10.15 -39.48
C SER A 285 17.28 -11.10 -40.21
N VAL A 286 15.98 -11.02 -39.94
CA VAL A 286 14.97 -11.85 -40.63
C VAL A 286 14.90 -11.53 -42.12
N GLY A 287 14.97 -10.26 -42.49
CA GLY A 287 14.97 -9.80 -43.87
C GLY A 287 16.15 -10.35 -44.68
N SER A 288 17.31 -10.54 -44.06
CA SER A 288 18.49 -11.12 -44.72
C SER A 288 18.31 -12.59 -45.11
N THR A 289 17.44 -13.32 -44.40
CA THR A 289 17.08 -14.71 -44.72
C THR A 289 16.01 -14.80 -45.81
N LEU A 290 15.34 -13.69 -46.11
CA LEU A 290 14.30 -13.58 -47.12
C LEU A 290 14.88 -13.01 -48.42
N GLY A 291 14.34 -13.43 -49.57
CA GLY A 291 14.69 -12.83 -50.85
C GLY A 291 14.24 -11.37 -50.93
N VAL A 292 14.98 -10.53 -51.66
CA VAL A 292 14.68 -9.09 -51.83
C VAL A 292 13.24 -8.87 -52.32
N ASP A 293 12.80 -9.66 -53.31
CA ASP A 293 11.44 -9.59 -53.84
C ASP A 293 10.38 -9.93 -52.79
N SER A 294 10.65 -10.93 -51.94
CA SER A 294 9.78 -11.30 -50.82
C SER A 294 9.68 -10.13 -49.83
N VAL A 295 10.80 -9.52 -49.48
CA VAL A 295 10.83 -8.37 -48.56
C VAL A 295 9.98 -7.21 -49.09
N VAL A 296 10.15 -6.82 -50.36
CA VAL A 296 9.36 -5.75 -50.99
C VAL A 296 7.87 -6.10 -50.99
N GLY A 297 7.54 -7.35 -51.32
CA GLY A 297 6.17 -7.87 -51.25
C GLY A 297 5.57 -7.75 -49.85
N LEU A 298 6.28 -8.19 -48.81
CA LEU A 298 5.82 -8.12 -47.42
C LEU A 298 5.62 -6.69 -46.93
N GLN A 299 6.51 -5.76 -47.30
CA GLN A 299 6.34 -4.35 -46.99
C GLN A 299 5.08 -3.77 -47.65
N SER A 300 4.79 -4.16 -48.89
CA SER A 300 3.58 -3.73 -49.59
C SER A 300 2.30 -4.23 -48.91
N LEU A 301 2.33 -5.42 -48.29
CA LEU A 301 1.23 -5.97 -47.49
C LEU A 301 1.09 -5.29 -46.13
N ALA A 302 2.20 -4.95 -45.48
CA ALA A 302 2.20 -4.36 -44.14
C ALA A 302 1.76 -2.89 -44.12
N LYS A 303 2.12 -2.10 -45.15
CA LYS A 303 1.82 -0.65 -45.22
C LYS A 303 0.31 -0.31 -45.11
N PRO A 304 -0.61 -0.99 -45.82
CA PRO A 304 -2.04 -0.77 -45.64
C PRO A 304 -2.54 -1.11 -44.22
N VAL A 305 -1.98 -2.18 -43.62
CA VAL A 305 -2.33 -2.59 -42.24
C VAL A 305 -1.88 -1.52 -41.24
N LEU A 306 -0.65 -1.01 -41.37
CA LEU A 306 -0.13 0.11 -40.58
C LEU A 306 -1.04 1.34 -40.67
N LYS A 307 -1.39 1.75 -41.89
CA LYS A 307 -2.28 2.89 -42.11
C LYS A 307 -3.63 2.67 -41.42
N LYS A 308 -4.17 1.45 -41.48
CA LYS A 308 -5.45 1.13 -40.83
C LYS A 308 -5.35 1.15 -39.31
N LEU A 309 -4.28 0.60 -38.72
CA LEU A 309 -4.00 0.62 -37.28
C LEU A 309 -3.84 2.04 -36.74
N GLN A 310 -3.26 2.95 -37.51
CA GLN A 310 -3.13 4.37 -37.13
C GLN A 310 -4.45 5.15 -37.22
N LEU A 311 -5.35 4.77 -38.14
CA LEU A 311 -6.56 5.54 -38.43
C LEU A 311 -7.81 5.03 -37.68
N SER A 312 -7.89 3.73 -37.38
CA SER A 312 -9.11 3.12 -36.83
C SER A 312 -8.83 1.85 -36.02
N SER A 313 -9.74 1.52 -35.11
CA SER A 313 -9.70 0.23 -34.41
C SER A 313 -9.98 -0.92 -35.38
N MET A 314 -9.09 -1.91 -35.40
CA MET A 314 -9.28 -3.14 -36.16
C MET A 314 -10.44 -3.97 -35.59
N VAL A 315 -11.10 -4.72 -36.46
CA VAL A 315 -12.14 -5.69 -36.05
C VAL A 315 -11.43 -6.86 -35.37
N LYS A 316 -11.97 -7.33 -34.23
CA LYS A 316 -11.44 -8.47 -33.47
C LYS A 316 -11.12 -9.67 -34.38
N HIS A 317 -9.87 -10.15 -34.32
CA HIS A 317 -9.31 -11.29 -35.06
C HIS A 317 -9.19 -11.11 -36.58
N SER A 318 -9.49 -9.94 -37.14
CA SER A 318 -9.43 -9.71 -38.58
C SER A 318 -8.03 -9.93 -39.18
N LEU A 319 -6.98 -9.43 -38.53
CA LEU A 319 -5.60 -9.56 -38.99
C LEU A 319 -5.09 -11.00 -38.82
N ILE A 320 -5.42 -11.62 -37.68
CA ILE A 320 -5.09 -13.03 -37.41
C ILE A 320 -5.76 -13.95 -38.45
N LYS A 321 -7.05 -13.73 -38.75
CA LYS A 321 -7.78 -14.48 -39.79
C LYS A 321 -7.19 -14.28 -41.17
N ALA A 322 -6.80 -13.04 -41.52
CA ALA A 322 -6.18 -12.74 -42.80
C ALA A 322 -4.84 -13.45 -42.96
N LEU A 323 -3.97 -13.40 -41.95
CA LEU A 323 -2.68 -14.10 -41.95
C LEU A 323 -2.84 -15.62 -41.93
N ASN A 324 -3.81 -16.17 -41.18
CA ASN A 324 -4.15 -17.60 -41.21
C ASN A 324 -4.54 -18.04 -42.63
N LYS A 325 -5.38 -17.26 -43.32
CA LYS A 325 -5.78 -17.55 -44.69
C LYS A 325 -4.62 -17.42 -45.68
N LEU A 326 -3.81 -16.37 -45.57
CA LEU A 326 -2.72 -16.09 -46.50
C LEU A 326 -1.59 -17.13 -46.40
N TYR A 327 -1.19 -17.48 -45.18
CA TYR A 327 -0.07 -18.39 -44.92
C TYR A 327 -0.49 -19.82 -44.56
N LYS A 328 -1.79 -20.13 -44.65
CA LYS A 328 -2.39 -21.44 -44.30
C LYS A 328 -2.02 -21.89 -42.88
N ARG A 329 -2.02 -20.95 -41.93
CA ARG A 329 -1.66 -21.20 -40.53
C ARG A 329 -2.79 -21.96 -39.84
N GLN A 330 -2.43 -22.91 -38.99
CA GLN A 330 -3.38 -23.62 -38.11
C GLN A 330 -3.48 -22.94 -36.73
N LEU A 331 -3.25 -21.63 -36.63
CA LEU A 331 -3.32 -20.90 -35.36
C LEU A 331 -4.78 -20.79 -34.88
N PRO A 332 -5.17 -21.41 -33.76
CA PRO A 332 -6.53 -21.35 -33.26
C PRO A 332 -6.91 -19.95 -32.78
N LEU A 333 -8.21 -19.64 -32.82
CA LEU A 333 -8.76 -18.44 -32.20
C LEU A 333 -9.23 -18.80 -30.80
N PHE A 334 -8.34 -18.70 -29.80
CA PHE A 334 -8.68 -19.06 -28.43
C PHE A 334 -9.69 -18.07 -27.85
N GLU A 335 -10.81 -18.58 -27.35
CA GLU A 335 -11.65 -17.84 -26.41
C GLU A 335 -11.14 -18.14 -24.99
N LEU A 336 -11.15 -17.16 -24.08
CA LEU A 336 -10.64 -17.35 -22.70
C LEU A 336 -11.45 -18.39 -21.91
N GLU A 337 -12.58 -18.85 -22.44
CA GLU A 337 -13.45 -19.88 -21.86
C GLU A 337 -12.86 -21.30 -21.90
N ASP A 338 -11.74 -21.52 -22.61
CA ASP A 338 -10.82 -22.63 -22.29
C ASP A 338 -10.14 -22.29 -20.96
N ARG A 339 -10.93 -22.36 -19.88
CA ARG A 339 -10.51 -22.08 -18.51
C ARG A 339 -9.22 -22.85 -18.23
N LEU A 340 -8.46 -22.37 -17.25
CA LEU A 340 -7.27 -23.01 -16.67
C LEU A 340 -7.59 -24.37 -16.00
N SER A 341 -8.50 -25.15 -16.59
CA SER A 341 -9.33 -26.23 -16.05
C SER A 341 -8.70 -27.61 -16.17
N ASN A 342 -7.37 -27.71 -16.19
CA ASN A 342 -6.70 -29.00 -16.08
C ASN A 342 -6.05 -29.25 -14.71
N ASP A 343 -6.14 -28.31 -13.75
CA ASP A 343 -5.46 -28.44 -12.45
C ASP A 343 -6.34 -28.29 -11.20
N GLU A 344 -7.66 -28.08 -11.32
CA GLU A 344 -8.54 -28.01 -10.14
C GLU A 344 -8.72 -29.37 -9.43
N ASP A 345 -8.21 -30.47 -9.98
CA ASP A 345 -8.24 -31.79 -9.34
C ASP A 345 -7.13 -32.04 -8.30
N SER A 346 -6.23 -31.09 -8.06
CA SER A 346 -5.10 -31.27 -7.12
C SER A 346 -5.31 -30.72 -5.71
N LEU A 347 -6.47 -30.09 -5.41
CA LEU A 347 -6.74 -29.45 -4.11
C LEU A 347 -7.85 -30.11 -3.28
N LYS A 348 -8.25 -31.36 -3.59
CA LYS A 348 -9.27 -32.10 -2.81
C LYS A 348 -8.74 -33.21 -1.88
N ASP A 349 -7.43 -33.45 -1.82
CA ASP A 349 -6.84 -34.45 -0.92
C ASP A 349 -5.99 -33.80 0.19
N SER A 350 -6.61 -33.00 1.06
CA SER A 350 -6.03 -32.72 2.39
C SER A 350 -7.04 -32.56 3.53
N GLU A 351 -8.34 -32.72 3.29
CA GLU A 351 -9.36 -32.73 4.35
C GLU A 351 -10.25 -33.97 4.27
N ARG A 352 -9.68 -35.14 4.57
CA ARG A 352 -10.44 -36.29 5.08
C ARG A 352 -9.67 -36.97 6.21
N GLY A 353 -9.89 -36.48 7.43
CA GLY A 353 -9.68 -37.29 8.63
C GLY A 353 -10.64 -38.48 8.64
N PRO A 354 -10.28 -39.61 9.25
CA PRO A 354 -11.05 -40.83 9.17
C PRO A 354 -12.37 -40.69 9.95
N VAL A 355 -13.47 -40.97 9.28
CA VAL A 355 -14.80 -41.14 9.87
C VAL A 355 -14.87 -42.57 10.41
N ASP A 356 -14.99 -42.70 11.73
CA ASP A 356 -15.24 -43.97 12.40
C ASP A 356 -16.76 -44.09 12.63
N GLU A 357 -17.41 -44.93 11.82
CA GLU A 357 -18.77 -45.39 12.04
C GLU A 357 -18.72 -46.68 12.88
N SER A 358 -19.20 -46.63 14.13
CA SER A 358 -19.79 -47.83 14.75
C SER A 358 -20.97 -47.50 15.65
N SER A 359 -22.15 -47.79 15.11
CA SER A 359 -23.30 -48.44 15.74
C SER A 359 -23.92 -47.90 17.03
N ALA A 360 -25.15 -47.45 16.86
CA ALA A 360 -26.19 -47.29 17.85
C ALA A 360 -26.46 -48.56 18.70
N HIS A 361 -26.73 -48.38 19.99
CA HIS A 361 -27.90 -49.00 20.63
C HIS A 361 -28.25 -48.45 22.03
N LYS A 362 -29.57 -48.24 22.18
CA LYS A 362 -30.43 -48.30 23.38
C LYS A 362 -30.38 -47.18 24.43
N ALA A 363 -31.50 -46.46 24.43
CA ALA A 363 -32.06 -45.73 25.55
C ALA A 363 -32.43 -46.66 26.73
N GLN A 364 -32.19 -46.21 27.95
CA GLN A 364 -33.01 -46.50 29.12
C GLN A 364 -32.80 -45.45 30.22
N ASP A 365 -33.90 -45.17 30.90
CA ASP A 365 -34.14 -44.17 31.94
C ASP A 365 -33.19 -44.24 33.13
N THR A 366 -32.85 -43.10 33.75
CA THR A 366 -33.22 -42.80 35.15
C THR A 366 -32.91 -41.36 35.54
N GLN A 367 -33.86 -40.74 36.23
CA GLN A 367 -33.72 -39.48 36.97
C GLN A 367 -32.69 -39.62 38.11
N THR A 368 -32.05 -38.51 38.49
CA THR A 368 -32.16 -37.88 39.84
C THR A 368 -30.86 -37.19 40.29
N GLN A 369 -31.05 -36.01 40.88
CA GLN A 369 -30.27 -35.33 41.93
C GLN A 369 -29.28 -34.19 41.58
N MET A 370 -29.71 -33.01 42.05
CA MET A 370 -28.95 -31.82 42.44
C MET A 370 -27.98 -32.10 43.60
N SER A 371 -26.80 -31.47 43.59
CA SER A 371 -26.09 -30.85 44.74
C SER A 371 -24.87 -30.11 44.17
N THR A 372 -24.78 -28.78 44.18
CA THR A 372 -24.30 -27.85 45.23
C THR A 372 -22.82 -27.95 45.60
N ASP A 373 -22.26 -26.74 45.83
CA ASP A 373 -21.00 -26.35 46.47
C ASP A 373 -19.78 -26.16 45.55
N GLN A 374 -19.36 -24.93 45.25
CA GLN A 374 -18.80 -23.84 46.07
C GLN A 374 -17.31 -24.00 46.42
N HIS A 375 -16.58 -22.91 46.13
CA HIS A 375 -15.31 -22.46 46.73
C HIS A 375 -14.06 -23.29 46.34
N SER A 376 -12.88 -22.72 46.11
CA SER A 376 -12.29 -21.47 46.62
C SER A 376 -11.13 -21.04 45.72
N SER A 377 -10.96 -19.73 45.66
CA SER A 377 -9.76 -18.99 45.31
C SER A 377 -8.56 -19.36 46.17
N SER A 378 -7.38 -19.45 45.55
CA SER A 378 -6.11 -19.24 46.27
C SER A 378 -5.13 -18.45 45.39
N ASP A 379 -4.57 -17.43 46.02
CA ASP A 379 -3.55 -16.52 45.54
C ASP A 379 -2.21 -17.22 45.26
N SER A 380 -1.46 -16.72 44.27
CA SER A 380 -0.01 -16.56 44.36
C SER A 380 0.42 -15.55 43.28
N THR A 381 0.75 -14.32 43.66
CA THR A 381 2.13 -13.82 43.76
C THR A 381 3.10 -14.43 42.74
N SER A 382 3.68 -13.62 41.84
CA SER A 382 5.10 -13.24 41.95
C SER A 382 5.56 -12.32 40.80
N SER A 383 6.27 -11.28 41.21
CA SER A 383 7.53 -10.75 40.64
C SER A 383 7.59 -10.14 39.23
N ALA A 384 7.90 -8.86 39.25
CA ALA A 384 8.57 -8.11 38.19
C ALA A 384 10.04 -8.55 37.98
N SER A 385 10.53 -8.44 36.74
CA SER A 385 11.90 -8.08 36.38
C SER A 385 11.83 -7.41 34.98
N THR A 386 12.14 -6.12 34.80
CA THR A 386 13.43 -5.40 34.83
C THR A 386 14.23 -5.50 33.52
N LEU A 387 14.20 -4.39 32.77
CA LEU A 387 15.24 -3.70 31.98
C LEU A 387 16.01 -4.40 30.85
N ALA A 388 16.05 -3.68 29.71
CA ALA A 388 17.21 -3.25 28.89
C ALA A 388 16.88 -3.41 27.39
N SER A 389 16.62 -2.36 26.60
CA SER A 389 17.51 -1.30 26.08
C SER A 389 18.69 -1.80 25.24
N GLU A 390 18.64 -1.57 23.93
CA GLU A 390 19.71 -1.19 22.98
C GLU A 390 19.15 -1.40 21.56
N SER A 391 18.74 -0.36 20.82
CA SER A 391 19.55 0.54 19.99
C SER A 391 20.46 -0.17 18.97
N HIS A 392 20.01 -0.23 17.71
CA HIS A 392 20.90 -0.05 16.57
C HIS A 392 20.17 0.65 15.42
N ARG A 393 20.75 1.80 15.02
CA ARG A 393 20.57 2.46 13.73
C ARG A 393 21.41 1.73 12.69
N ASP A 394 20.93 1.67 11.46
CA ASP A 394 21.69 1.82 10.20
C ASP A 394 20.65 1.98 9.06
N SER A 395 20.50 3.17 8.49
CA SER A 395 21.09 3.63 7.22
C SER A 395 20.66 2.81 6.00
N ILE A 396 19.66 3.28 5.24
CA ILE A 396 19.54 2.93 3.81
C ILE A 396 19.23 4.19 3.01
N ALA A 397 20.04 4.35 1.97
CA ALA A 397 20.09 5.43 1.02
C ALA A 397 18.93 5.40 0.01
N SER A 398 18.70 6.57 -0.57
CA SER A 398 17.84 6.88 -1.70
C SER A 398 18.03 5.98 -2.93
N SER A 399 16.93 5.54 -3.53
CA SER A 399 16.88 5.18 -4.95
C SER A 399 15.56 5.62 -5.58
N SER A 400 15.64 6.50 -6.59
CA SER A 400 14.55 6.94 -7.45
C SER A 400 13.92 5.78 -8.24
N PRO A 401 12.64 5.85 -8.63
CA PRO A 401 11.98 4.76 -9.35
C PRO A 401 12.34 4.76 -10.84
N GLY A 402 13.16 3.79 -11.25
CA GLY A 402 13.35 3.43 -12.65
C GLY A 402 12.20 2.56 -13.16
N HIS A 403 11.82 2.73 -14.42
CA HIS A 403 10.88 1.87 -15.14
C HIS A 403 11.29 0.40 -15.03
N TYR A 404 10.42 -0.43 -14.42
CA TYR A 404 10.55 -1.88 -14.46
C TYR A 404 10.16 -2.38 -15.85
N SER A 405 11.12 -2.40 -16.78
CA SER A 405 11.08 -3.26 -17.96
C SER A 405 12.18 -4.31 -17.83
N ASN A 406 11.94 -5.33 -17.02
CA ASN A 406 12.87 -6.45 -16.82
C ASN A 406 12.62 -7.64 -17.77
N TYR A 407 11.80 -7.47 -18.81
CA TYR A 407 11.61 -8.48 -19.85
C TYR A 407 12.74 -8.49 -20.91
N GLN A 408 13.61 -7.48 -20.95
CA GLN A 408 14.65 -7.36 -21.97
C GLN A 408 15.91 -8.21 -21.70
N GLN A 409 16.12 -8.77 -20.49
CA GLN A 409 17.38 -9.45 -20.16
C GLN A 409 17.42 -10.96 -20.35
N THR A 410 16.37 -11.62 -20.86
CA THR A 410 16.35 -13.10 -20.99
C THR A 410 16.34 -13.65 -22.43
N PHE A 411 16.56 -12.82 -23.45
CA PHE A 411 16.65 -13.30 -24.86
C PHE A 411 18.07 -13.59 -25.36
N VAL A 412 19.07 -13.57 -24.47
CA VAL A 412 20.44 -14.01 -24.80
C VAL A 412 20.90 -15.04 -23.77
N LYS A 413 20.55 -16.31 -24.02
CA LYS A 413 21.46 -17.45 -23.93
C LYS A 413 20.78 -18.73 -24.42
#